data_AF-A0A2G9V1A5-F1
#
_entry.id   AF-A0A2G9V1A5-F1
#
_cell.length_a   1.000
_cell.length_b   1.000
_cell.length_c   1.000
_cell.angle_alpha   90.00
_cell.angle_beta   90.00
_cell.angle_gamma   90.00
#
_symmetry.space_group_name_H-M   'P 1'
#
loop_
_entity.id
_entity.type
_entity.pdbx_description
1 polymer ?
#
loop_
_entity_poly.entity_id
_entity_poly.type
_entity_poly.pdbx_seq_one_letter_code
_entity_poly.pdbx_strand_id
1 'polypeptide(L)'
;MEGVATLRGLQNGTTSGLDVMSQNKMNVLHWHIVDSEAFPYTSVKFPNMSLKGAYTPAHIYSIADIKKIMNYARLRGIRVIPEFDSPEFFEEALTLFGEKFMHFGGDEVEWDMQKCWENNPDVKKRMKAMGVNTTHELLDYYWKTYLDLIKYGADWKTYYQCDPTDFQGTDKQKVQARVLGGEAALWGEYVDGTNFISRMWPRASAVAERLWSDPAQTKSYDDAWPRLHEFRCRMMNRGFAAAPPNAPDYCPFEWDPIYKEL
;
A
#
# COMPACT_ATOMS: atom_id res chain seq x y z
N MET A 1 -3.34 4.06 -2.51
CA MET A 1 -2.25 3.06 -2.38
C MET A 1 -1.97 2.90 -0.92
N GLU A 2 -2.28 1.76 -0.34
CA GLU A 2 -1.91 1.42 1.03
C GLU A 2 -0.40 1.17 1.11
N GLY A 3 0.29 2.06 1.81
CA GLY A 3 1.60 1.75 2.37
C GLY A 3 1.48 1.90 3.87
N VAL A 4 1.39 0.80 4.59
CA VAL A 4 1.83 0.80 5.99
C VAL A 4 3.33 0.93 5.93
N ALA A 5 3.80 2.11 6.26
CA ALA A 5 5.15 2.20 6.72
C ALA A 5 5.22 3.29 7.77
N THR A 6 5.75 2.88 8.91
CA THR A 6 6.35 3.69 9.96
C THR A 6 7.61 4.40 9.38
N LEU A 7 7.46 5.13 8.27
CA LEU A 7 8.48 5.86 7.48
C LEU A 7 9.15 7.04 8.21
N ARG A 8 9.23 7.10 9.55
CA ARG A 8 10.04 8.16 10.19
C ARG A 8 11.53 7.80 10.29
N GLY A 9 11.90 6.55 10.00
CA GLY A 9 13.24 6.20 9.51
C GLY A 9 13.49 6.54 8.03
N LEU A 10 12.49 7.12 7.34
CA LEU A 10 12.40 7.22 5.88
C LEU A 10 11.95 8.62 5.43
N GLN A 11 12.47 9.69 6.03
CA GLN A 11 12.34 11.04 5.44
C GLN A 11 12.78 11.07 3.96
N ASN A 12 13.68 10.16 3.53
CA ASN A 12 14.01 9.91 2.13
C ASN A 12 13.10 8.87 1.45
N GLY A 13 12.67 7.81 2.15
CA GLY A 13 11.88 6.73 1.56
C GLY A 13 10.45 7.10 1.18
N THR A 14 9.76 7.92 1.99
CA THR A 14 8.41 8.41 1.66
C THR A 14 8.44 9.32 0.43
N THR A 15 9.43 10.21 0.35
CA THR A 15 9.59 11.11 -0.81
C THR A 15 9.99 10.33 -2.05
N SER A 16 10.88 9.33 -1.92
CA SER A 16 11.21 8.42 -3.02
C SER A 16 10.00 7.62 -3.50
N GLY A 17 9.14 7.16 -2.58
CA GLY A 17 7.86 6.52 -2.93
C GLY A 17 6.97 7.46 -3.75
N LEU A 18 6.77 8.70 -3.29
CA LEU A 18 5.98 9.72 -3.99
C LEU A 18 6.55 10.08 -5.37
N ASP A 19 7.88 10.08 -5.53
CA ASP A 19 8.53 10.28 -6.82
C ASP A 19 8.22 9.14 -7.79
N VAL A 20 8.28 7.88 -7.36
CA VAL A 20 7.95 6.74 -8.22
C VAL A 20 6.45 6.65 -8.50
N MET A 21 5.58 6.98 -7.53
CA MET A 21 4.14 7.09 -7.75
C MET A 21 3.80 8.10 -8.85
N SER A 22 4.45 9.27 -8.83
CA SER A 22 4.28 10.30 -9.85
C SER A 22 4.69 9.80 -11.25
N GLN A 23 5.80 9.06 -11.35
CA GLN A 23 6.24 8.45 -12.61
C GLN A 23 5.21 7.43 -13.15
N ASN A 24 4.49 6.76 -12.26
CA ASN A 24 3.44 5.78 -12.56
C ASN A 24 2.04 6.41 -12.75
N LYS A 25 1.91 7.74 -12.70
CA LYS A 25 0.63 8.48 -12.74
C LYS A 25 -0.35 8.09 -11.64
N MET A 26 0.16 7.64 -10.52
CA MET A 26 -0.67 7.38 -9.37
C MET A 26 -0.88 8.66 -8.55
N ASN A 27 -2.06 8.79 -7.93
CA ASN A 27 -2.55 10.05 -7.38
C ASN A 27 -3.08 9.97 -5.93
N VAL A 28 -2.99 8.82 -5.26
CA VAL A 28 -3.42 8.65 -3.86
C VAL A 28 -2.37 7.87 -3.08
N LEU A 29 -1.75 8.54 -2.10
CA LEU A 29 -1.05 7.91 -0.98
C LEU A 29 -2.09 7.63 0.10
N HIS A 30 -2.41 6.36 0.32
CA HIS A 30 -3.17 5.92 1.47
C HIS A 30 -2.16 5.57 2.57
N TRP A 31 -2.15 6.40 3.61
CA TRP A 31 -1.13 6.39 4.64
C TRP A 31 -1.69 5.79 5.91
N HIS A 32 -1.45 4.50 6.06
CA HIS A 32 -1.62 3.76 7.30
C HIS A 32 -0.46 4.10 8.23
N ILE A 33 -0.68 5.10 9.08
CA ILE A 33 0.36 5.80 9.83
C ILE A 33 0.62 5.19 11.21
N VAL A 34 -0.38 4.55 11.80
CA VAL A 34 -0.34 3.94 13.14
C VAL A 34 -0.96 2.56 13.06
N ASP A 35 -0.45 1.64 13.86
CA ASP A 35 -0.92 0.25 13.95
C ASP A 35 -0.56 -0.30 15.35
N SER A 36 -0.95 -1.53 15.64
CA SER A 36 -0.71 -2.30 16.86
C SER A 36 0.74 -2.23 17.35
N GLU A 37 1.73 -2.35 16.47
CA GLU A 37 3.15 -2.38 16.85
C GLU A 37 3.73 -1.01 17.18
N ALA A 38 3.20 0.07 16.59
CA ALA A 38 3.78 1.40 16.76
C ALA A 38 2.81 2.56 16.51
N PHE A 39 2.93 3.58 17.37
CA PHE A 39 2.24 4.86 17.24
C PHE A 39 3.23 6.01 16.94
N PRO A 40 3.66 6.20 15.69
CA PRO A 40 4.61 7.26 15.34
C PRO A 40 3.96 8.64 15.19
N TYR A 41 2.63 8.74 15.05
CA TYR A 41 1.94 10.02 14.82
C TYR A 41 1.99 10.95 16.04
N THR A 42 2.50 12.18 15.89
CA THR A 42 2.43 13.19 16.97
C THR A 42 1.06 13.85 17.01
N SER A 43 0.20 13.41 17.94
CA SER A 43 -1.08 14.07 18.22
C SER A 43 -0.88 15.33 19.07
N VAL A 44 -1.56 16.42 18.71
CA VAL A 44 -1.66 17.64 19.52
C VAL A 44 -2.51 17.40 20.77
N LYS A 45 -3.58 16.60 20.63
CA LYS A 45 -4.51 16.28 21.71
C LYS A 45 -3.91 15.26 22.69
N PHE A 46 -3.15 14.31 22.18
CA PHE A 46 -2.53 13.24 22.97
C PHE A 46 -1.02 13.11 22.70
N PRO A 47 -0.18 14.08 23.12
CA PRO A 47 1.27 14.07 22.82
C PRO A 47 1.99 12.82 23.34
N ASN A 48 1.53 12.30 24.48
CA ASN A 48 2.11 11.11 25.12
C ASN A 48 1.96 9.82 24.30
N MET A 49 1.04 9.76 23.32
CA MET A 49 0.87 8.59 22.46
C MET A 49 2.13 8.31 21.66
N SER A 50 2.65 9.32 20.96
CA SER A 50 3.89 9.18 20.20
C SER A 50 5.12 8.93 21.08
N LEU A 51 5.17 9.57 22.26
CA LEU A 51 6.30 9.44 23.18
C LEU A 51 6.42 8.06 23.79
N LYS A 52 5.32 7.33 23.93
CA LYS A 52 5.28 5.99 24.53
C LYS A 52 5.05 4.85 23.53
N GLY A 53 4.42 5.15 22.39
CA GLY A 53 4.01 4.16 21.39
C GLY A 53 4.91 4.11 20.16
N ALA A 54 5.76 5.09 19.90
CA ALA A 54 6.73 4.97 18.81
C ALA A 54 7.91 4.09 19.22
N TYR A 55 8.51 3.37 18.26
CA TYR A 55 9.69 2.53 18.52
C TYR A 55 10.82 3.28 19.21
N THR A 56 11.14 4.48 18.73
CA THR A 56 12.09 5.40 19.39
C THR A 56 11.71 6.86 19.07
N PRO A 57 12.29 7.86 19.77
CA PRO A 57 12.08 9.27 19.43
C PRO A 57 12.44 9.66 17.99
N ALA A 58 13.35 8.91 17.36
CA ALA A 58 13.69 9.11 15.95
C ALA A 58 12.55 8.68 15.01
N HIS A 59 11.65 7.80 15.47
CA HIS A 59 10.59 7.18 14.67
C HIS A 59 9.20 7.89 14.79
N ILE A 60 9.13 9.12 15.31
CA ILE A 60 7.85 9.85 15.58
C ILE A 60 7.49 10.89 14.52
N TYR A 61 6.51 10.81 13.63
CA TYR A 61 6.21 11.94 12.72
C TYR A 61 5.69 13.18 13.45
N SER A 62 6.42 14.29 13.32
CA SER A 62 5.94 15.59 13.77
C SER A 62 4.92 16.16 12.78
N ILE A 63 4.10 17.08 13.26
CA ILE A 63 3.17 17.85 12.41
C ILE A 63 3.91 18.56 11.25
N ALA A 64 5.15 19.00 11.47
CA ALA A 64 5.97 19.62 10.43
C ALA A 64 6.39 18.61 9.36
N ASP A 65 6.76 17.38 9.74
CA ASP A 65 7.09 16.31 8.79
C ASP A 65 5.88 15.95 7.93
N ILE A 66 4.71 15.78 8.57
CA ILE A 66 3.46 15.45 7.88
C ILE A 66 3.11 16.53 6.85
N LYS A 67 3.15 17.82 7.25
CA LYS A 67 2.92 18.94 6.33
C LYS A 67 3.93 18.99 5.18
N LYS A 68 5.20 18.64 5.44
CA LYS A 68 6.24 18.55 4.40
C LYS A 68 5.91 17.44 3.39
N ILE A 69 5.52 16.26 3.86
CA ILE A 69 5.12 15.12 3.02
C ILE A 69 3.88 15.48 2.20
N MET A 70 2.85 16.06 2.83
CA MET A 70 1.64 16.51 2.14
C MET A 70 1.95 17.53 1.04
N ASN A 71 2.80 18.53 1.31
CA ASN A 71 3.18 19.50 0.28
C ASN A 71 4.00 18.85 -0.85
N TYR A 72 4.87 17.90 -0.52
CA TYR A 72 5.66 17.15 -1.52
C TYR A 72 4.77 16.31 -2.44
N ALA A 73 3.75 15.65 -1.86
CA ALA A 73 2.73 14.89 -2.58
C ALA A 73 1.86 15.81 -3.46
N ARG A 74 1.42 16.94 -2.91
CA ARG A 74 0.62 17.95 -3.63
C ARG A 74 1.33 18.47 -4.88
N LEU A 75 2.64 18.72 -4.82
CA LEU A 75 3.45 19.16 -5.98
C LEU A 75 3.48 18.12 -7.11
N ARG A 76 3.14 16.86 -6.82
CA ARG A 76 3.08 15.74 -7.77
C ARG A 76 1.65 15.34 -8.13
N GLY A 77 0.65 16.08 -7.66
CA GLY A 77 -0.76 15.74 -7.87
C GLY A 77 -1.21 14.50 -7.08
N ILE A 78 -0.54 14.19 -5.97
CA ILE A 78 -0.84 13.05 -5.11
C ILE A 78 -1.59 13.54 -3.86
N ARG A 79 -2.77 12.97 -3.63
CA ARG A 79 -3.58 13.13 -2.42
C ARG A 79 -3.03 12.25 -1.30
N VAL A 80 -3.14 12.70 -0.05
CA VAL A 80 -2.67 11.94 1.11
C VAL A 80 -3.87 11.63 2.00
N ILE A 81 -4.40 10.41 1.89
CA ILE A 81 -5.52 9.93 2.69
C ILE A 81 -4.95 9.24 3.93
N PRO A 82 -5.13 9.81 5.13
CA PRO A 82 -4.69 9.14 6.35
C PRO A 82 -5.65 8.01 6.71
N GLU A 83 -5.10 7.02 7.40
CA GLU A 83 -5.86 5.99 8.10
C GLU A 83 -5.58 6.05 9.60
N PHE A 84 -6.65 5.98 10.37
CA PHE A 84 -6.61 5.84 11.82
C PHE A 84 -7.75 4.90 12.24
N ASP A 85 -7.42 3.86 13.02
CA ASP A 85 -8.42 2.87 13.47
C ASP A 85 -9.18 3.29 14.74
N SER A 86 -8.82 4.44 15.31
CA SER A 86 -9.34 4.93 16.58
C SER A 86 -10.07 6.27 16.43
N PRO A 87 -11.35 6.37 16.84
CA PRO A 87 -12.19 7.55 16.63
C PRO A 87 -11.69 8.81 17.32
N GLU A 88 -10.89 8.67 18.39
CA GLU A 88 -10.34 9.77 19.17
C GLU A 88 -9.43 10.71 18.36
N PHE A 89 -8.92 10.24 17.23
CA PHE A 89 -8.01 10.98 16.33
C PHE A 89 -8.70 11.54 15.08
N PHE A 90 -9.98 11.24 14.83
CA PHE A 90 -10.65 11.59 13.57
C PHE A 90 -10.75 13.08 13.31
N GLU A 91 -11.20 13.86 14.31
CA GLU A 91 -11.34 15.31 14.17
C GLU A 91 -9.98 15.99 13.92
N GLU A 92 -8.93 15.49 14.57
CA GLU A 92 -7.57 16.00 14.43
C GLU A 92 -7.02 15.68 13.03
N ALA A 93 -7.16 14.43 12.59
CA ALA A 93 -6.71 13.98 11.28
C ALA A 93 -7.43 14.74 10.15
N LEU A 94 -8.76 14.89 10.22
CA LEU A 94 -9.52 15.66 9.22
C LEU A 94 -9.07 17.12 9.15
N THR A 95 -8.79 17.73 10.30
CA THR A 95 -8.30 19.12 10.36
C THR A 95 -6.88 19.26 9.83
N LEU A 96 -6.00 18.30 10.14
CA LEU A 96 -4.59 18.34 9.74
C LEU A 96 -4.40 18.04 8.24
N PHE A 97 -5.03 16.99 7.74
CA PHE A 97 -4.85 16.54 6.37
C PHE A 97 -5.70 17.33 5.37
N GLY A 98 -6.85 17.88 5.80
CA GLY A 98 -7.71 18.71 4.96
C GLY A 98 -8.28 17.98 3.73
N GLU A 99 -8.23 16.64 3.72
CA GLU A 99 -8.82 15.81 2.68
C GLU A 99 -10.31 15.62 2.89
N LYS A 100 -11.03 15.35 1.80
CA LYS A 100 -12.48 15.04 1.85
C LYS A 100 -12.78 13.64 2.37
N PHE A 101 -11.77 12.78 2.36
CA PHE A 101 -11.88 11.37 2.69
C PHE A 101 -10.77 11.01 3.68
N MET A 102 -11.10 10.11 4.59
CA MET A 102 -10.20 9.50 5.57
C MET A 102 -10.57 8.02 5.62
N HIS A 103 -9.58 7.16 5.76
CA HIS A 103 -9.82 5.74 5.99
C HIS A 103 -9.97 5.54 7.50
N PHE A 104 -11.00 4.80 7.91
CA PHE A 104 -11.29 4.52 9.32
C PHE A 104 -10.75 3.15 9.76
N GLY A 105 -10.08 2.44 8.84
CA GLY A 105 -9.74 1.02 8.94
C GLY A 105 -10.95 0.17 9.27
N GLY A 106 -10.87 -0.56 10.39
CA GLY A 106 -11.92 -1.46 10.87
C GLY A 106 -11.82 -2.88 10.33
N ASP A 107 -10.66 -3.24 9.80
CA ASP A 107 -10.27 -4.59 9.38
C ASP A 107 -9.60 -5.40 10.51
N GLU A 108 -9.05 -4.73 11.52
CA GLU A 108 -8.39 -5.36 12.69
C GLU A 108 -9.26 -5.43 13.95
N VAL A 109 -10.58 -5.48 13.81
CA VAL A 109 -11.50 -5.51 14.96
C VAL A 109 -11.55 -6.91 15.57
N GLU A 110 -10.48 -7.32 16.23
CA GLU A 110 -10.30 -8.67 16.76
C GLU A 110 -11.45 -9.07 17.70
N TRP A 111 -11.96 -8.15 18.52
CA TRP A 111 -12.97 -8.49 19.55
C TRP A 111 -14.43 -8.46 19.09
N ASP A 112 -14.83 -7.50 18.25
CA ASP A 112 -16.23 -7.38 17.80
C ASP A 112 -16.53 -8.18 16.53
N MET A 113 -15.57 -8.35 15.61
CA MET A 113 -15.76 -9.25 14.46
C MET A 113 -15.77 -10.71 14.88
N GLN A 114 -14.92 -11.14 15.83
CA GLN A 114 -14.97 -12.52 16.33
C GLN A 114 -16.33 -12.85 16.95
N LYS A 115 -16.90 -11.95 17.79
CA LYS A 115 -18.26 -12.13 18.33
C LYS A 115 -19.34 -12.15 17.25
N CYS A 116 -19.23 -11.30 16.22
CA CYS A 116 -20.18 -11.29 15.12
C CYS A 116 -20.10 -12.60 14.30
N TRP A 117 -18.88 -13.06 14.01
CA TRP A 117 -18.59 -14.27 13.25
C TRP A 117 -18.98 -15.55 14.01
N GLU A 118 -18.74 -15.58 15.33
CA GLU A 118 -19.24 -16.62 16.22
C GLU A 118 -20.77 -16.71 16.23
N ASN A 119 -21.47 -15.65 15.85
CA ASN A 119 -22.93 -15.61 15.80
C ASN A 119 -23.50 -15.70 14.38
N ASN A 120 -22.65 -15.63 13.34
CA ASN A 120 -23.08 -15.67 11.94
C ASN A 120 -23.15 -17.12 11.39
N PRO A 121 -24.33 -17.59 10.93
CA PRO A 121 -24.50 -18.96 10.44
C PRO A 121 -23.73 -19.27 9.14
N ASP A 122 -23.48 -18.27 8.29
CA ASP A 122 -22.74 -18.46 7.04
C ASP A 122 -21.24 -18.62 7.31
N VAL A 123 -20.70 -17.89 8.29
CA VAL A 123 -19.30 -18.01 8.72
C VAL A 123 -19.06 -19.39 9.33
N LYS A 124 -19.96 -19.89 10.20
CA LYS A 124 -19.88 -21.25 10.73
C LYS A 124 -19.91 -22.32 9.65
N LYS A 125 -20.74 -22.14 8.63
CA LYS A 125 -20.81 -23.06 7.48
C LYS A 125 -19.48 -23.08 6.71
N ARG A 126 -18.87 -21.91 6.52
CA ARG A 126 -17.57 -21.77 5.85
C ARG A 126 -16.43 -22.36 6.67
N MET A 127 -16.38 -22.11 7.98
CA MET A 127 -15.40 -22.71 8.90
C MET A 127 -15.44 -24.24 8.84
N LYS A 128 -16.65 -24.82 8.87
CA LYS A 128 -16.85 -26.27 8.74
C LYS A 128 -16.43 -26.82 7.38
N ALA A 129 -16.63 -26.07 6.29
CA ALA A 129 -16.17 -26.46 4.96
C ALA A 129 -14.64 -26.41 4.81
N MET A 130 -13.98 -25.54 5.57
CA MET A 130 -12.53 -25.34 5.54
C MET A 130 -11.78 -26.15 6.60
N GLY A 131 -12.49 -26.83 7.51
CA GLY A 131 -11.89 -27.62 8.59
C GLY A 131 -11.22 -26.76 9.67
N VAL A 132 -11.66 -25.51 9.81
CA VAL A 132 -11.09 -24.52 10.73
C VAL A 132 -11.95 -24.45 12.00
N ASN A 133 -11.33 -24.44 13.18
CA ASN A 133 -12.02 -24.59 14.47
C ASN A 133 -12.27 -23.26 15.18
N THR A 134 -11.42 -22.25 14.97
CA THR A 134 -11.57 -20.92 15.59
C THR A 134 -11.75 -19.81 14.56
N THR A 135 -12.46 -18.75 14.93
CA THR A 135 -12.59 -17.54 14.09
C THR A 135 -11.25 -16.86 13.88
N HIS A 136 -10.33 -16.98 14.85
CA HIS A 136 -8.94 -16.55 14.74
C HIS A 136 -8.18 -17.35 13.67
N GLU A 137 -8.29 -18.69 13.64
CA GLU A 137 -7.69 -19.50 12.56
C GLU A 137 -8.28 -19.18 11.18
N LEU A 138 -9.55 -18.76 11.10
CA LEU A 138 -10.18 -18.35 9.84
C LEU A 138 -9.60 -17.01 9.36
N LEU A 139 -9.39 -16.07 10.29
CA LEU A 139 -8.75 -14.79 10.04
C LEU A 139 -7.28 -14.98 9.64
N ASP A 140 -6.53 -15.80 10.39
CA ASP A 140 -5.17 -16.23 10.08
C ASP A 140 -5.08 -16.92 8.72
N TYR A 141 -6.06 -17.73 8.32
CA TYR A 141 -6.10 -18.30 6.97
C TYR A 141 -6.19 -17.20 5.89
N TYR A 142 -7.03 -16.18 6.10
CA TYR A 142 -7.13 -15.03 5.18
C TYR A 142 -5.83 -14.23 5.14
N TRP A 143 -5.23 -13.93 6.29
CA TRP A 143 -3.97 -13.19 6.37
C TRP A 143 -2.80 -13.99 5.84
N LYS A 144 -2.72 -15.29 6.11
CA LYS A 144 -1.69 -16.17 5.55
C LYS A 144 -1.80 -16.28 4.03
N THR A 145 -3.04 -16.30 3.49
CA THR A 145 -3.26 -16.24 2.04
C THR A 145 -2.80 -14.90 1.43
N TYR A 146 -2.85 -13.81 2.21
CA TYR A 146 -2.35 -12.49 1.83
C TYR A 146 -0.82 -12.37 1.97
N LEU A 147 -0.22 -12.93 3.02
CA LEU A 147 1.23 -12.98 3.24
C LEU A 147 1.94 -13.90 2.23
N ASP A 148 1.27 -14.93 1.72
CA ASP A 148 1.73 -15.80 0.63
C ASP A 148 1.74 -15.12 -0.76
N LEU A 149 1.43 -13.81 -0.85
CA LEU A 149 1.51 -13.03 -2.10
C LEU A 149 2.95 -12.74 -2.54
N ILE A 150 3.97 -13.00 -1.71
CA ILE A 150 5.38 -13.05 -2.17
C ILE A 150 5.62 -14.44 -2.78
N LYS A 151 5.21 -14.61 -4.04
CA LYS A 151 5.47 -15.85 -4.77
C LYS A 151 6.79 -15.76 -5.53
N TYR A 152 7.48 -16.88 -5.64
CA TYR A 152 8.62 -16.98 -6.54
C TYR A 152 8.17 -16.77 -8.00
N GLY A 153 8.83 -15.87 -8.71
CA GLY A 153 8.60 -15.61 -10.14
C GLY A 153 7.96 -14.25 -10.43
N ALA A 154 7.46 -14.10 -11.66
CA ALA A 154 6.89 -12.87 -12.19
C ALA A 154 5.43 -12.66 -11.75
N ASP A 155 5.23 -12.40 -10.47
CA ASP A 155 3.92 -12.17 -9.84
C ASP A 155 3.16 -10.95 -10.42
N TRP A 156 3.87 -9.93 -10.92
CA TRP A 156 3.27 -8.73 -11.53
C TRP A 156 2.30 -9.04 -12.67
N LYS A 157 2.47 -10.18 -13.36
CA LYS A 157 1.55 -10.65 -14.41
C LYS A 157 0.14 -10.87 -13.85
N THR A 158 0.04 -11.42 -12.64
CA THR A 158 -1.26 -11.65 -11.98
C THR A 158 -1.95 -10.33 -11.64
N TYR A 159 -1.20 -9.34 -11.17
CA TYR A 159 -1.72 -8.00 -10.88
C TYR A 159 -2.18 -7.30 -12.16
N TYR A 160 -1.40 -7.44 -13.24
CA TYR A 160 -1.72 -6.86 -14.54
C TYR A 160 -2.99 -7.48 -15.16
N GLN A 161 -3.19 -8.79 -15.01
CA GLN A 161 -4.34 -9.49 -15.58
C GLN A 161 -5.65 -9.27 -14.81
N CYS A 162 -5.60 -8.74 -13.60
CA CYS A 162 -6.79 -8.44 -12.82
C CYS A 162 -7.64 -7.36 -13.51
N ASP A 163 -8.90 -7.67 -13.85
CA ASP A 163 -9.88 -6.72 -14.37
C ASP A 163 -10.84 -6.33 -13.23
N PRO A 164 -10.78 -5.08 -12.72
CA PRO A 164 -11.63 -4.64 -11.61
C PRO A 164 -13.12 -4.57 -11.97
N THR A 165 -13.48 -4.72 -13.25
CA THR A 165 -14.86 -4.70 -13.75
C THR A 165 -15.41 -6.09 -14.08
N ASP A 166 -14.61 -7.15 -13.92
CA ASP A 166 -14.99 -8.54 -14.21
C ASP A 166 -15.76 -9.19 -13.05
N PHE A 167 -16.85 -8.55 -12.65
CA PHE A 167 -17.84 -9.11 -11.71
C PHE A 167 -19.21 -9.18 -12.36
N GLN A 168 -20.12 -10.02 -11.83
CA GLN A 168 -21.50 -10.07 -12.34
C GLN A 168 -22.25 -8.80 -11.93
N GLY A 169 -22.63 -7.99 -12.91
CA GLY A 169 -23.35 -6.73 -12.69
C GLY A 169 -23.81 -6.11 -13.99
N THR A 170 -24.85 -5.27 -13.93
CA THR A 170 -25.32 -4.49 -15.08
C THR A 170 -24.25 -3.51 -15.54
N ASP A 171 -24.25 -3.11 -16.82
CA ASP A 171 -23.34 -2.07 -17.32
C ASP A 171 -23.47 -0.78 -16.53
N LYS A 172 -24.66 -0.45 -16.00
CA LYS A 172 -24.82 0.66 -15.08
C LYS A 172 -24.13 0.43 -13.73
N GLN A 173 -24.13 -0.77 -13.16
CA GLN A 173 -23.38 -1.03 -11.92
C GLN A 173 -21.85 -1.03 -12.15
N LYS A 174 -21.40 -1.45 -13.33
CA LYS A 174 -19.98 -1.46 -13.72
C LYS A 174 -19.47 -0.08 -14.14
N VAL A 175 -20.29 0.68 -14.87
CA VAL A 175 -19.93 1.96 -15.52
C VAL A 175 -20.51 3.18 -14.80
N GLN A 176 -21.66 3.10 -14.12
CA GLN A 176 -22.22 4.19 -13.29
C GLN A 176 -21.73 4.10 -11.82
N ALA A 177 -20.46 4.47 -11.64
CA ALA A 177 -20.00 5.19 -10.44
C ALA A 177 -19.83 4.42 -9.12
N ARG A 178 -19.62 3.10 -9.12
CA ARG A 178 -19.25 2.36 -7.88
C ARG A 178 -17.78 1.96 -7.81
N VAL A 179 -17.15 1.64 -8.94
CA VAL A 179 -15.70 1.37 -9.00
C VAL A 179 -15.00 2.66 -9.37
N LEU A 180 -14.38 3.31 -8.37
CA LEU A 180 -13.65 4.57 -8.55
C LEU A 180 -12.17 4.35 -8.92
N GLY A 181 -11.66 3.14 -8.70
CA GLY A 181 -10.26 2.78 -8.88
C GLY A 181 -9.89 1.60 -7.99
N GLY A 182 -8.61 1.53 -7.64
CA GLY A 182 -8.07 0.51 -6.74
C GLY A 182 -6.74 0.96 -6.16
N GLU A 183 -6.20 0.17 -5.24
CA GLU A 183 -4.97 0.46 -4.53
C GLU A 183 -4.02 -0.74 -4.61
N ALA A 184 -2.72 -0.48 -4.79
CA ALA A 184 -1.69 -1.47 -4.52
C ALA A 184 -1.27 -1.30 -3.06
N ALA A 185 -1.38 -2.37 -2.29
CA ALA A 185 -1.07 -2.41 -0.87
C ALA A 185 0.29 -3.07 -0.61
N LEU A 186 1.08 -2.50 0.30
CA LEU A 186 2.30 -3.09 0.82
C LEU A 186 2.38 -2.87 2.32
N TRP A 187 2.09 -3.92 3.07
CA TRP A 187 2.15 -3.96 4.53
C TRP A 187 3.60 -4.03 5.04
N GLY A 188 3.80 -3.53 6.26
CA GLY A 188 5.10 -3.17 6.83
C GLY A 188 5.84 -4.27 7.60
N GLU A 189 5.23 -5.44 7.83
CA GLU A 189 5.74 -6.45 8.77
C GLU A 189 7.12 -6.99 8.37
N TYR A 190 7.37 -7.05 7.05
CA TYR A 190 8.64 -7.47 6.46
C TYR A 190 9.21 -6.42 5.50
N VAL A 191 8.76 -5.16 5.63
CA VAL A 191 9.09 -4.08 4.71
C VAL A 191 9.54 -2.85 5.47
N ASP A 192 10.75 -2.40 5.17
CA ASP A 192 11.31 -1.19 5.75
C ASP A 192 12.12 -0.39 4.71
N GLY A 193 12.94 0.54 5.19
CA GLY A 193 13.78 1.38 4.34
C GLY A 193 14.78 0.63 3.47
N THR A 194 15.09 -0.61 3.81
CA THR A 194 16.09 -1.42 3.09
C THR A 194 15.52 -2.05 1.82
N ASN A 195 14.21 -2.35 1.80
CA ASN A 195 13.60 -3.15 0.74
C ASN A 195 12.31 -2.57 0.16
N PHE A 196 11.80 -1.43 0.67
CA PHE A 196 10.55 -0.84 0.21
C PHE A 196 10.50 -0.60 -1.32
N ILE A 197 11.50 0.10 -1.88
CA ILE A 197 11.50 0.47 -3.31
C ILE A 197 11.63 -0.78 -4.19
N SER A 198 12.54 -1.69 -3.86
CA SER A 198 12.78 -2.89 -4.64
C SER A 198 11.61 -3.87 -4.57
N ARG A 199 10.92 -3.94 -3.43
CA ARG A 199 9.75 -4.78 -3.27
C ARG A 199 8.53 -4.16 -3.93
N MET A 200 8.28 -2.87 -3.79
CA MET A 200 7.10 -2.22 -4.40
C MET A 200 7.20 -2.13 -5.93
N TRP A 201 8.38 -1.78 -6.44
CA TRP A 201 8.57 -1.42 -7.84
C TRP A 201 9.46 -2.42 -8.57
N PRO A 202 9.08 -2.83 -9.80
CA PRO A 202 8.02 -2.30 -10.66
C PRO A 202 6.68 -3.06 -10.53
N ARG A 203 6.48 -3.90 -9.52
CA ARG A 203 5.24 -4.70 -9.37
C ARG A 203 3.99 -3.82 -9.30
N ALA A 204 4.03 -2.73 -8.54
CA ALA A 204 2.94 -1.75 -8.50
C ALA A 204 2.71 -1.01 -9.82
N SER A 205 3.69 -0.95 -10.73
CA SER A 205 3.50 -0.37 -12.06
C SER A 205 2.51 -1.15 -12.91
N ALA A 206 2.41 -2.46 -12.71
CA ALA A 206 1.39 -3.28 -13.35
C ALA A 206 -0.03 -2.85 -12.92
N VAL A 207 -0.22 -2.59 -11.63
CA VAL A 207 -1.48 -2.08 -11.08
C VAL A 207 -1.76 -0.67 -11.60
N ALA A 208 -0.73 0.19 -11.66
CA ALA A 208 -0.86 1.55 -12.19
C ALA A 208 -1.37 1.57 -13.63
N GLU A 209 -0.80 0.72 -14.51
CA GLU A 209 -1.22 0.64 -15.90
C GLU A 209 -2.65 0.11 -16.03
N ARG A 210 -3.04 -0.87 -15.22
CA ARG A 210 -4.42 -1.40 -15.19
C ARG A 210 -5.45 -0.34 -14.78
N LEU A 211 -5.11 0.52 -13.80
CA LEU A 211 -6.02 1.55 -13.31
C LEU A 211 -6.06 2.81 -14.19
N TRP A 212 -5.02 3.03 -15.01
CA TRP A 212 -4.91 4.23 -15.86
C TRP A 212 -5.32 3.98 -17.32
N SER A 213 -4.89 2.86 -17.89
CA SER A 213 -4.94 2.62 -19.33
C SER A 213 -6.23 1.93 -19.75
N ASP A 214 -6.61 2.15 -21.01
CA ASP A 214 -7.78 1.51 -21.61
C ASP A 214 -7.67 -0.03 -21.56
N PRO A 215 -8.61 -0.73 -20.89
CA PRO A 215 -8.58 -2.18 -20.75
C PRO A 215 -8.71 -2.91 -22.09
N ALA A 216 -9.22 -2.27 -23.14
CA ALA A 216 -9.25 -2.87 -24.48
C ALA A 216 -7.84 -3.02 -25.09
N GLN A 217 -6.90 -2.16 -24.70
CA GLN A 217 -5.55 -2.08 -25.28
C GLN A 217 -4.48 -2.76 -24.39
N THR A 218 -4.80 -3.04 -23.12
CA THR A 218 -3.83 -3.50 -22.10
C THR A 218 -4.13 -4.89 -21.54
N LYS A 219 -4.47 -5.87 -22.39
CA LYS A 219 -4.82 -7.24 -21.94
C LYS A 219 -3.65 -8.22 -21.88
N SER A 220 -2.66 -8.04 -22.75
CA SER A 220 -1.52 -8.95 -22.88
C SER A 220 -0.38 -8.53 -21.97
N TYR A 221 0.03 -9.42 -21.07
CA TYR A 221 1.25 -9.20 -20.26
C TYR A 221 2.52 -9.34 -21.10
N ASP A 222 2.50 -10.12 -22.19
CA ASP A 222 3.64 -10.28 -23.09
C ASP A 222 3.92 -8.97 -23.85
N ASP A 223 2.89 -8.22 -24.22
CA ASP A 223 3.03 -6.90 -24.84
C ASP A 223 3.37 -5.80 -23.81
N ALA A 224 3.04 -6.03 -22.54
CA ALA A 224 3.38 -5.12 -21.44
C ALA A 224 4.83 -5.27 -20.99
N TRP A 225 5.36 -6.49 -21.05
CA TRP A 225 6.69 -6.84 -20.55
C TRP A 225 7.81 -5.92 -21.07
N PRO A 226 7.99 -5.70 -22.39
CA PRO A 226 9.07 -4.85 -22.90
C PRO A 226 9.00 -3.40 -22.40
N ARG A 227 7.78 -2.88 -22.24
CA ARG A 227 7.54 -1.51 -21.75
C ARG A 227 7.80 -1.42 -20.24
N LEU A 228 7.38 -2.42 -19.48
CA LEU A 228 7.62 -2.51 -18.05
C LEU A 228 9.13 -2.64 -17.75
N HIS A 229 9.84 -3.44 -18.53
CA HIS A 229 11.30 -3.56 -18.46
C HIS A 229 12.00 -2.22 -18.73
N GLU A 230 11.70 -1.55 -19.85
CA GLU A 230 12.30 -0.24 -20.15
C GLU A 230 12.01 0.77 -19.05
N PHE A 231 10.76 0.78 -18.56
CA PHE A 231 10.35 1.69 -17.50
C PHE A 231 11.07 1.39 -16.17
N ARG A 232 11.31 0.12 -15.84
CA ARG A 232 12.15 -0.28 -14.70
C ARG A 232 13.58 0.22 -14.85
N CYS A 233 14.20 0.06 -16.02
CA CYS A 233 15.55 0.61 -16.26
C CYS A 233 15.57 2.14 -16.12
N ARG A 234 14.50 2.82 -16.56
CA ARG A 234 14.35 4.27 -16.39
C ARG A 234 14.23 4.68 -14.93
N MET A 235 13.53 3.91 -14.10
CA MET A 235 13.47 4.14 -12.65
C MET A 235 14.86 4.03 -12.01
N MET A 236 15.64 3.01 -12.37
CA MET A 236 17.01 2.86 -11.88
C MET A 236 17.92 4.00 -12.28
N ASN A 237 17.85 4.43 -13.56
CA ASN A 237 18.60 5.59 -14.03
C ASN A 237 18.21 6.90 -13.33
N ARG A 238 17.03 6.95 -12.69
CA ARG A 238 16.56 8.07 -11.87
C ARG A 238 16.91 7.94 -10.38
N GLY A 239 17.65 6.90 -10.00
CA GLY A 239 18.09 6.67 -8.62
C GLY A 239 17.12 5.86 -7.76
N PHE A 240 16.21 5.08 -8.37
CA PHE A 240 15.29 4.21 -7.64
C PHE A 240 15.63 2.74 -7.87
N ALA A 241 15.96 2.02 -6.80
CA ALA A 241 16.37 0.61 -6.80
C ALA A 241 15.20 -0.37 -7.09
N ALA A 242 14.54 -0.24 -8.24
CA ALA A 242 13.44 -1.11 -8.65
C ALA A 242 13.95 -2.53 -9.01
N ALA A 243 13.27 -3.56 -8.51
CA ALA A 243 13.65 -4.95 -8.76
C ALA A 243 13.45 -5.37 -10.23
N PRO A 244 14.14 -6.41 -10.71
CA PRO A 244 13.84 -7.01 -12.01
C PRO A 244 12.38 -7.53 -12.06
N PRO A 245 11.60 -7.26 -13.13
CA PRO A 245 10.21 -7.73 -13.19
C PRO A 245 10.05 -9.20 -13.62
N ASN A 246 10.98 -9.78 -14.38
CA ASN A 246 10.97 -11.21 -14.78
C ASN A 246 12.33 -11.87 -14.49
N ALA A 247 12.53 -13.06 -15.08
CA ALA A 247 13.76 -13.85 -15.19
C ALA A 247 15.02 -13.03 -15.59
N PRO A 248 16.23 -13.63 -15.72
CA PRO A 248 17.47 -12.90 -15.89
C PRO A 248 17.41 -11.84 -16.99
N ASP A 249 17.79 -10.62 -16.63
CA ASP A 249 17.70 -9.45 -17.48
C ASP A 249 18.79 -8.43 -17.09
N TYR A 250 18.97 -7.38 -17.89
CA TYR A 250 19.97 -6.34 -17.65
C TYR A 250 19.42 -4.96 -18.01
N CYS A 251 19.96 -3.92 -17.38
CA CYS A 251 19.77 -2.55 -17.83
C CYS A 251 21.11 -1.95 -18.29
N PRO A 252 21.10 -1.01 -19.26
CA PRO A 252 22.33 -0.31 -19.65
C PRO A 252 23.02 0.42 -18.50
N PHE A 253 22.24 0.84 -17.50
CA PHE A 253 22.70 1.39 -16.24
C PHE A 253 22.20 0.48 -15.12
N GLU A 254 23.13 -0.19 -14.43
CA GLU A 254 22.80 -1.02 -13.26
C GLU A 254 22.79 -0.18 -11.98
N TRP A 255 22.08 -0.70 -10.98
CA TRP A 255 22.04 -0.07 -9.66
C TRP A 255 23.39 -0.22 -8.96
N ASP A 256 24.05 0.91 -8.71
CA ASP A 256 25.31 0.98 -7.96
C ASP A 256 25.10 1.87 -6.71
N PRO A 257 24.86 1.29 -5.53
CA PRO A 257 24.65 2.06 -4.31
C PRO A 257 25.97 2.72 -3.88
N ILE A 258 25.95 4.04 -3.68
CA ILE A 258 27.08 4.76 -3.10
C ILE A 258 27.18 4.37 -1.62
N TYR A 259 28.06 3.43 -1.30
CA TYR A 259 28.45 3.14 0.07
C TYR A 259 29.31 4.29 0.58
N LYS A 260 28.77 5.11 1.48
CA LYS A 260 29.61 5.99 2.29
C LYS A 260 30.35 5.10 3.28
N GLU A 261 31.68 5.09 3.22
CA GLU A 261 32.49 4.52 4.31
C GLU A 261 32.07 5.23 5.61
N LEU A 262 31.61 4.43 6.58
CA LEU A 262 31.14 4.90 7.90
C LEU A 262 32.32 5.17 8.83
#